data_AF-A0A946VJX6-F1
#
_entry.id   AF-A0A946VJX6-F1
#
_cell.length_a   1.000
_cell.length_b   1.000
_cell.length_c   1.000
_cell.angle_alpha   90.00
_cell.angle_beta   90.00
_cell.angle_gamma   90.00
#
_symmetry.space_group_name_H-M   'P 1'
#
loop_
_entity.id
_entity.type
_entity.pdbx_description
1 polymer ?
#
loop_
_entity_poly.entity_id
_entity_poly.type
_entity_poly.pdbx_seq_one_letter_code
_entity_poly.pdbx_strand_id
1 'polypeptide(L)'
;IIRDGEGVTKYISVKVEQAKSKSIARAVAFAIAHSPLVKTAVFACDPNWGRILAAAGRATEEPIQIENISLFINDLYVIKRGELADSYNEKNGQKEMQKDEIQFRLSLGDGDSEVTVWTTDLSYDYVKINAEYRT
;
A
#
# COMPACT_ATOMS: atom_id res chain seq x y z
N ILE A 1 -4.09 -8.79 16.99
CA ILE A 1 -3.98 -7.31 17.03
C ILE A 1 -4.54 -6.70 15.73
N ILE A 2 -3.86 -6.78 14.57
CA ILE A 2 -4.28 -6.02 13.38
C ILE A 2 -5.64 -6.47 12.80
N ARG A 3 -5.96 -7.77 12.89
CA ARG A 3 -7.28 -8.31 12.48
C ARG A 3 -8.43 -7.96 13.45
N ASP A 4 -8.10 -7.46 14.64
CA ASP A 4 -9.05 -7.01 15.68
C ASP A 4 -9.15 -5.47 15.73
N GLY A 5 -8.66 -4.77 14.71
CA GLY A 5 -8.76 -3.32 14.67
C GLY A 5 -10.21 -2.85 14.63
N GLU A 6 -10.47 -1.69 15.21
CA GLU A 6 -11.80 -1.10 15.24
C GLU A 6 -12.29 -0.76 13.83
N GLY A 7 -13.46 -1.28 13.44
CA GLY A 7 -14.06 -1.00 12.13
C GLY A 7 -13.28 -1.57 10.94
N VAL A 8 -12.41 -2.56 11.13
CA VAL A 8 -11.60 -3.15 10.05
C VAL A 8 -12.47 -3.94 9.08
N THR A 9 -12.32 -3.67 7.77
CA THR A 9 -12.97 -4.44 6.71
C THR A 9 -11.97 -5.15 5.81
N LYS A 10 -10.73 -4.65 5.74
CA LYS A 10 -9.66 -5.19 4.90
C LYS A 10 -8.35 -5.30 5.67
N TYR A 11 -7.62 -6.39 5.44
CA TYR A 11 -6.27 -6.59 5.93
C TYR A 11 -5.26 -6.29 4.84
N ILE A 12 -4.26 -5.47 5.15
CA ILE A 12 -3.28 -4.99 4.18
C ILE A 12 -1.88 -5.40 4.63
N SER A 13 -1.14 -6.05 3.74
CA SER A 13 0.31 -6.22 3.87
C SER A 13 1.03 -5.32 2.87
N VAL A 14 1.96 -4.51 3.34
CA VAL A 14 2.82 -3.66 2.51
C VAL A 14 4.22 -4.26 2.55
N LYS A 15 4.59 -4.98 1.49
CA LYS A 15 5.94 -5.49 1.29
C LYS A 15 6.72 -4.50 0.43
N VAL A 16 7.83 -3.99 0.95
CA VAL A 16 8.80 -3.20 0.18
C VAL A 16 10.06 -4.02 0.04
N GLU A 17 10.49 -4.25 -1.20
CA GLU A 17 11.66 -5.07 -1.54
C GLU A 17 12.62 -4.34 -2.48
N GLN A 18 13.81 -4.90 -2.63
CA GLN A 18 14.91 -4.31 -3.41
C GLN A 18 15.23 -2.87 -3.03
N ALA A 19 15.18 -2.54 -1.74
CA ALA A 19 15.61 -1.26 -1.24
C ALA A 19 17.12 -1.27 -0.99
N LYS A 20 17.75 -0.11 -1.16
CA LYS A 20 19.17 0.14 -0.82
C LYS A 20 19.51 -0.11 0.65
N SER A 21 18.53 0.05 1.55
CA SER A 21 18.69 -0.25 2.96
C SER A 21 17.36 -0.61 3.63
N LYS A 22 17.45 -1.31 4.77
CA LYS A 22 16.29 -1.65 5.58
C LYS A 22 15.56 -0.42 6.15
N SER A 23 16.27 0.68 6.40
CA SER A 23 15.67 1.94 6.86
C SER A 23 14.80 2.58 5.77
N ILE A 24 15.27 2.60 4.53
CA ILE A 24 14.49 3.08 3.37
C ILE A 24 13.26 2.20 3.17
N ALA A 25 13.43 0.87 3.11
CA ALA A 25 12.30 -0.06 2.98
C ALA A 25 11.24 0.16 4.06
N ARG A 26 11.69 0.33 5.31
CA ARG A 26 10.81 0.60 6.46
C ARG A 26 10.08 1.93 6.32
N ALA A 27 10.79 3.01 5.96
CA ALA A 27 10.18 4.33 5.78
C ALA A 27 9.08 4.30 4.71
N VAL A 28 9.36 3.69 3.55
CA VAL A 28 8.39 3.53 2.46
C VAL A 28 7.20 2.68 2.89
N ALA A 29 7.44 1.53 3.54
CA ALA A 29 6.37 0.64 3.99
C ALA A 29 5.43 1.34 4.97
N PHE A 30 5.96 2.07 5.96
CA PHE A 30 5.15 2.84 6.90
C PHE A 30 4.44 4.04 6.25
N ALA A 31 5.09 4.73 5.30
CA ALA A 31 4.48 5.86 4.61
C ALA A 31 3.23 5.45 3.82
N ILE A 32 3.27 4.28 3.17
CA ILE A 32 2.11 3.67 2.50
C ILE A 32 1.08 3.21 3.55
N ALA A 33 1.52 2.47 4.57
CA ALA A 33 0.64 1.87 5.56
C ALA A 33 -0.13 2.87 6.42
N HIS A 34 0.45 4.05 6.67
CA HIS A 34 -0.16 5.15 7.41
C HIS A 34 -0.93 6.13 6.53
N SER A 35 -0.85 6.03 5.19
CA SER A 35 -1.47 7.00 4.29
C SER A 35 -3.01 6.90 4.34
N PRO A 36 -3.73 7.94 4.81
CA PRO A 36 -5.19 7.91 4.86
C PRO A 36 -5.82 7.75 3.46
N LEU A 37 -5.18 8.32 2.43
CA LEU A 37 -5.62 8.19 1.05
C LEU A 37 -5.50 6.75 0.54
N VAL A 38 -4.43 6.03 0.91
CA VAL A 38 -4.30 4.61 0.55
C VAL A 38 -5.34 3.79 1.30
N LYS A 39 -5.46 3.99 2.62
CA LYS A 39 -6.41 3.27 3.47
C LYS A 39 -7.88 3.46 3.04
N THR A 40 -8.26 4.66 2.61
CA THR A 40 -9.60 4.96 2.09
C THR A 40 -9.84 4.40 0.69
N ALA A 41 -8.82 4.38 -0.17
CA ALA A 41 -8.92 3.72 -1.47
C ALA A 41 -9.15 2.21 -1.30
N VAL A 42 -8.47 1.60 -0.32
CA VAL A 42 -8.68 0.20 0.03
C VAL A 42 -10.09 -0.06 0.54
N PHE A 43 -10.59 0.77 1.46
CA PHE A 43 -11.97 0.67 1.94
C PHE A 43 -12.99 0.75 0.78
N ALA A 44 -12.75 1.64 -0.18
CA ALA A 44 -13.60 1.81 -1.36
C ALA A 44 -13.41 0.74 -2.45
N CYS A 45 -12.52 -0.25 -2.23
CA CYS A 45 -12.09 -1.21 -3.25
C CYS A 45 -11.58 -0.55 -4.55
N ASP A 46 -11.01 0.65 -4.44
CA ASP A 46 -10.50 1.46 -5.56
C ASP A 46 -9.01 1.14 -5.79
N PRO A 47 -8.61 0.57 -6.95
CA PRO A 47 -7.22 0.20 -7.25
C PRO A 47 -6.34 1.42 -7.60
N ASN A 48 -6.35 2.42 -6.72
CA ASN A 48 -5.67 3.69 -6.91
C ASN A 48 -4.17 3.58 -6.59
N TRP A 49 -3.43 2.96 -7.50
CA TRP A 49 -1.97 2.80 -7.40
C TRP A 49 -1.23 4.15 -7.34
N GLY A 50 -1.82 5.22 -7.90
CA GLY A 50 -1.24 6.57 -7.82
C GLY A 50 -1.07 7.06 -6.39
N ARG A 51 -2.05 6.77 -5.51
CA ARG A 51 -1.94 7.09 -4.07
C ARG A 51 -0.83 6.30 -3.36
N ILE A 52 -0.57 5.07 -3.81
CA ILE A 52 0.50 4.21 -3.27
C ILE A 52 1.86 4.79 -3.65
N LEU A 53 2.06 5.10 -4.94
CA LEU A 53 3.31 5.70 -5.42
C LEU A 53 3.57 7.09 -4.81
N ALA A 54 2.53 7.92 -4.67
CA ALA A 54 2.65 9.22 -4.01
C ALA A 54 3.06 9.09 -2.53
N ALA A 55 2.54 8.08 -1.82
CA ALA A 55 2.93 7.80 -0.45
C ALA A 55 4.38 7.26 -0.35
N ALA A 56 4.81 6.45 -1.31
CA ALA A 56 6.19 5.96 -1.38
C ALA A 56 7.18 7.09 -1.69
N GLY A 57 6.87 7.94 -2.68
CA GLY A 57 7.76 9.01 -3.13
C GLY A 57 8.01 10.11 -2.08
N ARG A 58 7.10 10.29 -1.12
CA ARG A 58 7.27 11.23 0.01
C ARG A 58 7.95 10.62 1.24
N ALA A 59 8.29 9.32 1.20
CA ALA A 59 8.69 8.58 2.39
C ALA A 59 10.14 8.85 2.81
N THR A 60 10.98 9.28 1.88
CA THR A 60 12.42 9.47 2.08
C THR A 60 12.89 10.77 1.44
N GLU A 61 13.94 11.35 1.99
CA GLU A 61 14.66 12.48 1.37
C GLU A 61 15.56 12.01 0.22
N GLU A 62 15.97 10.73 0.23
CA GLU A 62 16.68 10.12 -0.89
C GLU A 62 15.72 9.93 -2.08
N PRO A 63 16.13 10.32 -3.30
CA PRO A 63 15.30 10.19 -4.49
C PRO A 63 15.13 8.72 -4.87
N ILE A 64 13.88 8.26 -4.97
CA ILE A 64 13.54 6.95 -5.51
C ILE A 64 13.42 7.09 -7.04
N GLN A 65 14.21 6.30 -7.77
CA GLN A 65 14.18 6.28 -9.23
C GLN A 65 12.91 5.57 -9.71
N ILE A 66 12.00 6.31 -10.35
CA ILE A 66 10.67 5.82 -10.73
C ILE A 66 10.78 4.69 -11.74
N GLU A 67 11.76 4.76 -12.64
CA GLU A 67 12.04 3.78 -13.69
C GLU A 67 12.41 2.39 -13.14
N ASN A 68 12.81 2.31 -11.86
CA ASN A 68 13.13 1.06 -11.19
C ASN A 68 11.95 0.51 -10.38
N ILE A 69 10.89 1.30 -10.20
CA ILE A 69 9.77 0.93 -9.35
C ILE A 69 8.86 -0.08 -10.04
N SER A 70 8.52 -1.14 -9.32
CA SER A 70 7.50 -2.09 -9.71
C SER A 70 6.49 -2.29 -8.60
N LEU A 71 5.20 -2.27 -8.92
CA LEU A 71 4.10 -2.42 -7.96
C LEU A 71 3.19 -3.57 -8.36
N PHE A 72 2.90 -4.42 -7.38
CA PHE A 72 1.86 -5.44 -7.46
C PHE A 72 0.78 -5.20 -6.42
N ILE A 73 -0.46 -5.52 -6.81
CA ILE A 73 -1.58 -5.68 -5.89
C ILE A 73 -1.93 -7.17 -5.91
N ASN A 74 -1.66 -7.87 -4.81
CA ASN A 74 -1.59 -9.33 -4.77
C ASN A 74 -0.66 -9.84 -5.88
N ASP A 75 -1.17 -10.74 -6.74
CA ASP A 75 -0.42 -11.28 -7.88
C ASP A 75 -0.54 -10.41 -9.15
N LEU A 76 -1.37 -9.36 -9.13
CA LEU A 76 -1.58 -8.48 -10.28
C LEU A 76 -0.43 -7.49 -10.39
N TYR A 77 0.30 -7.55 -11.50
CA TYR A 77 1.35 -6.59 -11.82
C TYR A 77 0.73 -5.29 -12.36
N VAL A 78 0.86 -4.20 -11.62
CA VAL A 78 0.21 -2.91 -11.92
C VAL A 78 1.17 -1.92 -12.56
N ILE A 79 2.33 -1.72 -11.92
CA ILE A 79 3.39 -0.83 -12.42
C ILE A 79 4.62 -1.67 -12.68
N LYS A 80 5.18 -1.59 -13.87
CA LYS A 80 6.40 -2.28 -14.28
C LYS A 80 7.43 -1.22 -14.67
N ARG A 81 8.49 -1.08 -13.87
CA ARG A 81 9.60 -0.13 -14.15
C ARG A 81 9.11 1.30 -14.39
N GLY A 82 8.26 1.79 -13.49
CA GLY A 82 7.71 3.14 -13.54
C GLY A 82 6.54 3.36 -14.48
N GLU A 83 6.22 2.40 -15.35
CA GLU A 83 5.13 2.49 -16.31
C GLU A 83 3.96 1.56 -15.96
N LEU A 84 2.76 1.87 -16.42
CA LEU A 84 1.61 0.98 -16.29
C LEU A 84 1.90 -0.33 -17.04
N ALA A 85 1.72 -1.46 -16.38
CA ALA A 85 1.96 -2.76 -17.02
C ALA A 85 0.96 -3.00 -18.16
N ASP A 86 1.43 -3.47 -19.32
CA ASP A 86 0.57 -3.75 -20.49
C ASP A 86 -0.59 -4.71 -20.19
N SER A 87 -0.39 -5.63 -19.24
CA SER A 87 -1.40 -6.59 -18.80
C SER A 87 -2.43 -6.02 -17.82
N TYR A 88 -2.20 -4.81 -17.30
CA TYR A 88 -3.06 -4.22 -16.30
C TYR A 88 -4.32 -3.62 -16.93
N ASN A 89 -5.46 -3.85 -16.26
CA ASN A 89 -6.69 -3.10 -16.50
C ASN A 89 -7.39 -2.86 -15.16
N GLU A 90 -8.16 -1.77 -15.09
CA GLU A 90 -8.82 -1.34 -13.86
C GLU A 90 -9.77 -2.39 -13.28
N LYS A 91 -10.46 -3.16 -14.13
CA LYS A 91 -11.38 -4.21 -13.68
C LYS A 91 -10.66 -5.31 -12.91
N ASN A 92 -9.46 -5.69 -13.35
CA ASN A 92 -8.64 -6.66 -12.61
C ASN A 92 -8.11 -6.06 -11.31
N GLY A 93 -7.69 -4.79 -11.31
CA GLY A 93 -7.31 -4.08 -10.09
C GLY A 93 -8.45 -4.07 -9.07
N GLN A 94 -9.66 -3.73 -9.51
CA GLN A 94 -10.85 -3.68 -8.65
C GLN A 94 -11.18 -5.06 -8.05
N LYS A 95 -11.08 -6.14 -8.83
CA LYS A 95 -11.27 -7.52 -8.33
C LYS A 95 -10.28 -7.86 -7.22
N GLU A 96 -9.02 -7.46 -7.36
CA GLU A 96 -8.00 -7.70 -6.33
C GLU A 96 -8.28 -6.89 -5.06
N MET A 97 -8.72 -5.65 -5.22
CA MET A 97 -9.09 -4.76 -4.09
C MET A 97 -10.39 -5.17 -3.37
N GLN A 98 -11.24 -5.98 -4.01
CA GLN A 98 -12.45 -6.53 -3.39
C GLN A 98 -12.16 -7.69 -2.41
N LYS A 99 -10.98 -8.31 -2.47
CA LYS A 99 -10.58 -9.37 -1.53
C LYS A 99 -10.40 -8.82 -0.13
N ASP A 100 -10.54 -9.68 0.89
CA ASP A 100 -10.41 -9.23 2.29
C ASP A 100 -8.95 -9.09 2.73
N GLU A 101 -8.05 -9.82 2.08
CA GLU A 101 -6.61 -9.71 2.24
C GLU A 101 -6.00 -9.12 0.97
N ILE A 102 -5.26 -8.03 1.14
CA ILE A 102 -4.59 -7.32 0.05
C ILE A 102 -3.10 -7.20 0.38
N GLN A 103 -2.26 -7.56 -0.57
CA GLN A 103 -0.84 -7.31 -0.52
C GLN A 103 -0.47 -6.21 -1.51
N PHE A 104 0.15 -5.15 -1.03
CA PHE A 104 0.90 -4.23 -1.86
C PHE A 104 2.36 -4.66 -1.83
N ARG A 105 2.89 -5.11 -2.96
CA ARG A 105 4.31 -5.43 -3.10
C ARG A 105 4.97 -4.40 -4.00
N LEU A 106 5.82 -3.57 -3.40
CA LEU A 106 6.56 -2.51 -4.06
C LEU A 106 8.05 -2.87 -4.11
N SER A 107 8.58 -3.04 -5.32
CA SER A 107 10.02 -3.18 -5.54
C SER A 107 10.62 -1.82 -5.88
N LEU A 108 11.72 -1.44 -5.22
CA LEU A 108 12.43 -0.18 -5.47
C LEU A 108 13.58 -0.32 -6.47
N GLY A 109 14.07 -1.54 -6.71
CA GLY A 109 15.12 -1.84 -7.68
C GLY A 109 16.50 -1.23 -7.39
N ASP A 110 16.80 -0.87 -6.14
CA ASP A 110 18.01 -0.14 -5.72
C ASP A 110 18.82 -0.88 -4.63
N GLY A 111 18.56 -2.18 -4.40
CA GLY A 111 19.29 -2.99 -3.44
C GLY A 111 18.66 -4.36 -3.18
N ASP A 112 18.94 -4.93 -2.01
CA ASP A 112 18.53 -6.28 -1.58
C ASP A 112 17.73 -6.30 -0.27
N SER A 113 17.55 -5.14 0.38
CA SER A 113 16.82 -5.05 1.63
C SER A 113 15.31 -5.14 1.42
N GLU A 114 14.62 -5.82 2.33
CA GLU A 114 13.16 -5.92 2.34
C GLU A 114 12.56 -5.71 3.73
N VAL A 115 11.33 -5.18 3.75
CA VAL A 115 10.50 -4.99 4.95
C VAL A 115 9.04 -5.25 4.59
N THR A 116 8.33 -5.94 5.48
CA THR A 116 6.87 -6.05 5.44
C THR A 116 6.26 -5.34 6.65
N VAL A 117 5.26 -4.49 6.40
CA VAL A 117 4.43 -3.85 7.41
C VAL A 117 2.99 -4.26 7.17
N TRP A 118 2.21 -4.39 8.25
CA TRP A 118 0.79 -4.71 8.16
C TRP A 118 -0.05 -3.54 8.67
N THR A 119 -1.18 -3.32 8.02
CA THR A 119 -2.14 -2.28 8.36
C THR A 119 -3.54 -2.75 7.95
N THR A 120 -4.50 -1.85 8.08
CA THR A 120 -5.91 -2.07 7.72
C THR A 120 -6.39 -0.94 6.83
N ASP A 121 -7.64 -0.99 6.37
CA ASP A 121 -8.31 0.12 5.74
C ASP A 121 -8.69 1.24 6.75
N LEU A 122 -9.35 2.29 6.26
CA LEU A 122 -9.93 3.36 7.06
C LEU A 122 -11.41 3.46 6.70
N SER A 123 -12.27 2.87 7.53
CA SER A 123 -13.71 2.76 7.31
C SER A 123 -14.50 3.87 8.01
N TYR A 124 -15.79 3.96 7.70
CA TYR A 124 -16.72 4.82 8.44
C TYR A 124 -16.87 4.38 9.91
N ASP A 125 -16.88 3.07 10.17
CA ASP A 125 -17.03 2.54 11.53
C ASP A 125 -15.84 2.90 12.42
N TYR A 126 -14.61 2.91 11.87
CA TYR A 126 -13.44 3.40 12.60
C TYR A 126 -13.66 4.82 13.14
N VAL A 127 -14.17 5.72 12.28
CA VAL A 127 -14.45 7.11 12.65
C VAL A 127 -15.59 7.17 13.66
N LYS A 128 -16.68 6.43 13.43
CA LYS A 128 -17.85 6.41 14.33
C LYS A 128 -17.47 5.95 15.73
N ILE A 129 -16.77 4.81 15.84
CA ILE A 129 -16.32 4.25 17.12
C ILE A 129 -15.49 5.31 17.86
N ASN A 130 -14.45 5.86 17.23
CA ASN A 130 -13.52 6.78 17.89
C ASN A 130 -14.09 8.20 18.13
N ALA A 131 -15.17 8.59 17.44
CA ALA A 131 -15.85 9.87 17.67
C ALA A 131 -16.91 9.78 18.77
N GLU A 132 -17.51 8.61 18.97
CA GLU A 132 -18.55 8.36 19.98
C GLU A 132 -17.98 7.93 21.35
N TYR A 133 -16.69 7.53 21.40
CA TYR A 133 -16.01 7.26 22.66
C TYR A 133 -15.93 8.54 23.52
N ARG A 134 -16.63 8.52 24.66
CA ARG A 134 -16.36 9.47 25.76
C ARG A 134 -14.98 9.13 26.33
N THR A 135 -14.11 10.13 26.36
CA THR A 135 -12.81 10.10 27.06
C THR A 135 -12.99 10.02 28.56
#